data_AF-A0AAV7JYN4-F1
#
_entry.id   AF-A0AAV7JYN4-F1
#
_cell.length_a   1.000
_cell.length_b   1.000
_cell.length_c   1.000
_cell.angle_alpha   90.00
_cell.angle_beta   90.00
_cell.angle_gamma   90.00
#
_symmetry.space_group_name_H-M   'P 1'
#
loop_
_entity.id
_entity.type
_entity.pdbx_description
1 polymer ?
#
loop_
_entity_poly.entity_id
_entity_poly.type
_entity_poly.pdbx_seq_one_letter_code
_entity_poly.pdbx_strand_id
1 'polypeptide(L)'
;MGLSQYNPNEWRLFIDSSKRSLKCLLLHNGNKFACVSIGHSVILKEHYATVKMFLQKLCYDEHNWIACVDLKMVNILLGQQSGYTIYPCFLCLWDSRADEVHWEKKNWPVRQKIAVGEKNIINEQLVIRDRIILLPLHIKLGLMKQFVKALNKDGTCFNYLCSVYRGLSSEKLKAGIFDGSQIRKLIKDEEFA
;
A
#
# COMPACT_ATOMS: atom_id res chain seq x y z
N MET A 1 -1.69 -27.68 3.84
CA MET A 1 -2.70 -26.82 4.51
C MET A 1 -3.59 -27.58 5.49
N GLY A 2 -3.62 -28.93 5.49
CA GLY A 2 -4.41 -29.71 6.46
C GLY A 2 -5.93 -29.55 6.32
N LEU A 3 -6.38 -29.01 5.18
CA LEU A 3 -7.80 -28.84 4.86
C LEU A 3 -8.31 -30.11 4.19
N SER A 4 -9.55 -30.49 4.47
CA SER A 4 -10.26 -31.55 3.75
C SER A 4 -10.54 -31.18 2.30
N GLN A 5 -10.73 -29.89 2.01
CA GLN A 5 -10.96 -29.36 0.66
C GLN A 5 -10.31 -27.97 0.53
N TYR A 6 -9.63 -27.72 -0.59
CA TYR A 6 -9.06 -26.42 -0.91
C TYR A 6 -10.01 -25.62 -1.81
N ASN A 7 -10.36 -24.40 -1.40
CA ASN A 7 -11.11 -23.44 -2.18
C ASN A 7 -10.32 -22.12 -2.29
N PRO A 8 -9.83 -21.73 -3.47
CA PRO A 8 -9.05 -20.49 -3.64
C PRO A 8 -9.79 -19.23 -3.17
N ASN A 9 -11.12 -19.20 -3.29
CA ASN A 9 -11.92 -18.04 -2.93
C ASN A 9 -11.96 -17.77 -1.42
N GLU A 10 -11.55 -18.73 -0.60
CA GLU A 10 -11.43 -18.58 0.85
C GLU A 10 -10.10 -17.95 1.27
N TRP A 11 -9.17 -17.75 0.33
CA TRP A 11 -7.83 -17.26 0.61
C TRP A 11 -7.53 -15.96 -0.12
N ARG A 12 -6.69 -15.13 0.50
CA ARG A 12 -6.12 -13.92 -0.09
C ARG A 12 -4.61 -14.02 -0.11
N LEU A 13 -4.03 -13.59 -1.21
CA LEU A 13 -2.60 -13.48 -1.36
C LEU A 13 -2.13 -12.18 -0.71
N PHE A 14 -1.28 -12.27 0.30
CA PHE A 14 -0.63 -11.11 0.88
C PHE A 14 0.83 -11.10 0.46
N ILE A 15 1.22 -10.05 -0.26
CA ILE A 15 2.61 -9.82 -0.65
C ILE A 15 3.07 -8.56 0.07
N ASP A 16 4.04 -8.73 0.93
CA ASP A 16 4.73 -7.64 1.60
C ASP A 16 6.19 -7.73 1.29
N SER A 17 6.81 -6.58 1.06
CA SER A 17 8.25 -6.55 1.01
C SER A 17 8.85 -5.32 1.64
N SER A 18 9.95 -5.61 2.31
CA SER A 18 10.81 -4.64 2.93
C SER A 18 12.10 -4.54 2.14
N LYS A 19 12.95 -3.57 2.51
CA LYS A 19 14.33 -3.49 1.99
C LYS A 19 15.13 -4.79 2.16
N ARG A 20 14.73 -5.67 3.08
CA ARG A 20 15.50 -6.87 3.48
C ARG A 20 14.85 -8.19 3.07
N SER A 21 13.58 -8.18 2.69
CA SER A 21 12.87 -9.42 2.42
C SER A 21 11.64 -9.22 1.55
N LEU A 22 11.34 -10.21 0.72
CA LEU A 22 10.04 -10.42 0.09
C LEU A 22 9.32 -11.55 0.82
N LYS A 23 8.11 -11.29 1.28
CA LYS A 23 7.27 -12.22 2.01
C LYS A 23 5.95 -12.40 1.29
N CYS A 24 5.50 -13.64 1.24
CA CYS A 24 4.22 -13.99 0.66
C CYS A 24 3.48 -14.96 1.57
N LEU A 25 2.26 -14.57 1.92
CA LEU A 25 1.41 -15.27 2.86
C LEU A 25 0.03 -15.49 2.22
N LEU A 26 -0.58 -16.64 2.45
CA LEU A 26 -2.01 -16.82 2.24
C LEU A 26 -2.75 -16.52 3.54
N LEU A 27 -3.73 -15.62 3.45
CA LEU A 27 -4.61 -15.23 4.54
C LEU A 27 -5.97 -15.87 4.33
N HIS A 28 -6.46 -16.62 5.31
CA HIS A 28 -7.80 -17.17 5.24
C HIS A 28 -8.85 -16.09 5.54
N ASN A 29 -9.91 -16.04 4.75
CA ASN A 29 -11.01 -15.10 4.92
C ASN A 29 -11.67 -15.29 6.30
N GLY A 30 -11.83 -14.18 7.03
CA GLY A 30 -12.38 -14.21 8.39
C GLY A 30 -11.44 -14.81 9.44
N ASN A 31 -10.15 -14.99 9.14
CA ASN A 31 -9.10 -15.42 10.08
C ASN A 31 -9.43 -16.73 10.84
N LYS A 32 -10.25 -17.62 10.27
CA LYS A 32 -10.58 -18.92 10.88
C LYS A 32 -9.38 -19.85 10.98
N PHE A 33 -8.46 -19.75 10.01
CA PHE A 33 -7.21 -20.50 9.98
C PHE A 33 -6.02 -19.54 10.07
N ALA A 34 -4.90 -20.08 10.54
CA ALA A 34 -3.63 -19.37 10.57
C ALA A 34 -3.15 -19.01 9.15
N CYS A 35 -2.35 -17.95 9.03
CA CYS A 35 -1.72 -17.60 7.77
C CYS A 35 -0.73 -18.68 7.32
N VAL A 36 -0.68 -18.95 6.02
CA VAL A 36 0.24 -19.93 5.43
C VAL A 36 1.35 -19.19 4.71
N SER A 37 2.59 -19.34 5.15
CA SER A 37 3.76 -18.82 4.43
C SER A 37 4.01 -19.65 3.18
N ILE A 38 3.86 -19.02 2.02
CA ILE A 38 4.06 -19.66 0.70
C ILE A 38 5.29 -19.13 -0.03
N GLY A 39 5.91 -18.07 0.48
CA GLY A 39 7.16 -17.56 -0.07
C GLY A 39 7.89 -16.64 0.89
N HIS A 40 9.20 -16.85 0.99
CA HIS A 40 10.09 -15.96 1.72
C HIS A 40 11.44 -15.89 0.99
N SER A 41 11.96 -14.68 0.82
CA SER A 41 13.31 -14.48 0.32
C SER A 41 13.93 -13.25 0.95
N VAL A 42 15.20 -13.33 1.31
CA VAL A 42 16.01 -12.19 1.78
C VAL A 42 16.90 -11.59 0.69
N ILE A 43 16.96 -12.26 -0.47
CA ILE A 43 17.82 -11.88 -1.61
C ILE A 43 16.98 -11.16 -2.66
N LEU A 44 15.77 -11.66 -2.90
CA LEU A 44 14.87 -11.12 -3.91
C LEU A 44 14.34 -9.75 -3.49
N LYS A 45 14.38 -8.82 -4.44
CA LYS A 45 13.87 -7.45 -4.30
C LYS A 45 12.57 -7.29 -5.07
N GLU A 46 11.79 -6.28 -4.68
CA GLU A 46 10.55 -5.85 -5.33
C GLU A 46 10.81 -5.22 -6.69
N HIS A 47 11.10 -6.07 -7.67
CA HIS A 47 11.20 -5.70 -9.07
C HIS A 47 10.17 -6.49 -9.86
N TYR A 48 9.71 -5.90 -10.96
CA TYR A 48 8.68 -6.51 -11.82
C TYR A 48 9.04 -7.94 -12.23
N ALA A 49 10.25 -8.17 -12.74
CA ALA A 49 10.71 -9.51 -13.15
C ALA A 49 10.68 -10.53 -12.00
N THR A 50 11.07 -10.09 -10.79
CA THR A 50 11.04 -10.94 -9.59
C THR A 50 9.63 -11.33 -9.22
N VAL A 51 8.70 -10.37 -9.17
CA VAL A 51 7.31 -10.61 -8.80
C VAL A 51 6.61 -11.45 -9.87
N LYS A 52 6.88 -11.22 -11.16
CA LYS A 52 6.39 -12.04 -12.27
C LYS A 52 6.82 -13.50 -12.13
N MET A 53 8.12 -13.75 -11.97
CA MET A 53 8.65 -15.09 -11.73
C MET A 53 8.00 -15.74 -10.50
N PHE A 54 7.80 -14.97 -9.43
CA PHE A 54 7.22 -15.48 -8.19
C PHE A 54 5.75 -15.89 -8.38
N LEU A 55 4.93 -15.07 -9.03
CA LEU A 55 3.52 -15.39 -9.32
C LEU A 55 3.39 -16.60 -10.26
N GLN A 56 4.30 -16.76 -11.23
CA GLN A 56 4.37 -17.93 -12.10
C GLN A 56 4.65 -19.22 -11.29
N LYS A 57 5.59 -19.17 -10.34
CA LYS A 57 5.89 -20.33 -9.48
C LYS A 57 4.75 -20.69 -8.53
N LEU A 58 3.88 -19.75 -8.22
CA LEU A 58 2.69 -19.98 -7.43
C LEU A 58 1.50 -20.47 -8.26
N CYS A 59 1.63 -20.58 -9.58
CA CYS A 59 0.51 -20.80 -10.49
C CYS A 59 -0.66 -19.85 -10.20
N TYR A 60 -0.37 -18.55 -9.99
CA TYR A 60 -1.35 -17.58 -9.53
C TYR A 60 -2.63 -17.57 -10.38
N ASP A 61 -2.50 -17.73 -11.69
CA ASP A 61 -3.62 -17.71 -12.63
C ASP A 61 -4.64 -18.84 -12.39
N GLU A 62 -4.21 -19.98 -11.83
CA GLU A 62 -5.09 -21.10 -11.48
C GLU A 62 -5.93 -20.82 -10.22
N HIS A 63 -5.40 -20.01 -9.31
CA HIS A 63 -6.04 -19.70 -8.04
C HIS A 63 -6.81 -18.37 -8.09
N ASN A 64 -6.29 -17.43 -8.88
CA ASN A 64 -6.79 -16.08 -9.04
C ASN A 64 -7.10 -15.39 -7.70
N TRP A 65 -6.29 -15.60 -6.65
CA TRP A 65 -6.57 -15.06 -5.31
C TRP A 65 -6.80 -13.55 -5.31
N ILE A 66 -7.47 -13.02 -4.30
CA ILE A 66 -7.46 -11.58 -4.08
C ILE A 66 -6.09 -11.19 -3.50
N ALA A 67 -5.37 -10.28 -4.14
CA ALA A 67 -4.08 -9.77 -3.71
C ALA A 67 -4.22 -8.57 -2.76
N CYS A 68 -3.90 -8.77 -1.49
CA CYS A 68 -3.79 -7.72 -0.47
C CYS A 68 -2.34 -7.19 -0.44
N VAL A 69 -2.13 -5.95 -0.89
CA VAL A 69 -0.77 -5.40 -1.02
C VAL A 69 -0.71 -3.92 -0.69
N ASP A 70 0.50 -3.37 -0.57
CA ASP A 70 0.73 -1.93 -0.42
C ASP A 70 0.77 -1.18 -1.77
N LEU A 71 0.81 0.16 -1.74
CA LEU A 71 0.83 0.98 -2.96
C LEU A 71 2.00 0.66 -3.90
N LYS A 72 3.17 0.33 -3.35
CA LYS A 72 4.36 0.07 -4.17
C LYS A 72 4.17 -1.23 -4.95
N MET A 73 3.65 -2.25 -4.31
CA MET A 73 3.36 -3.53 -4.95
C MET A 73 2.20 -3.41 -5.93
N VAL A 74 1.18 -2.56 -5.68
CA VAL A 74 0.15 -2.26 -6.69
C VAL A 74 0.78 -1.77 -7.99
N ASN A 75 1.72 -0.83 -7.92
CA ASN A 75 2.39 -0.32 -9.11
C ASN A 75 3.13 -1.45 -9.86
N ILE A 76 3.78 -2.36 -9.14
CA ILE A 76 4.47 -3.50 -9.75
C ILE A 76 3.48 -4.46 -10.42
N LEU A 77 2.41 -4.84 -9.72
CA LEU A 77 1.39 -5.76 -10.20
C LEU A 77 0.63 -5.21 -11.42
N LEU A 78 0.46 -3.89 -11.51
CA LEU A 78 -0.19 -3.22 -12.64
C LEU A 78 0.80 -2.71 -13.70
N GLY A 79 2.08 -3.07 -13.59
CA GLY A 79 3.11 -2.71 -14.57
C GLY A 79 3.39 -1.20 -14.68
N GLN A 80 3.05 -0.43 -13.65
CA GLN A 80 3.26 1.01 -13.61
C GLN A 80 4.72 1.37 -13.34
N GLN A 81 5.16 2.47 -13.92
CA GLN A 81 6.45 3.08 -13.66
C GLN A 81 6.53 3.58 -12.21
N SER A 82 7.64 3.29 -11.55
CA SER A 82 7.93 3.78 -10.20
C SER A 82 8.60 5.15 -10.22
N GLY A 83 8.64 5.82 -9.06
CA GLY A 83 9.26 7.14 -8.90
C GLY A 83 8.27 8.30 -9.09
N TYR A 84 8.81 9.47 -9.43
CA TYR A 84 8.02 10.69 -9.62
C TYR A 84 7.45 10.77 -11.04
N THR A 85 6.31 10.13 -11.25
CA THR A 85 5.65 9.99 -12.55
C THR A 85 4.49 10.96 -12.71
N ILE A 86 4.11 11.28 -13.96
CA ILE A 86 3.00 12.20 -14.28
C ILE A 86 1.67 11.61 -13.83
N TYR A 87 1.42 10.33 -14.12
CA TYR A 87 0.17 9.64 -13.79
C TYR A 87 0.39 8.53 -12.76
N PRO A 88 0.68 8.86 -11.48
CA PRO A 88 1.02 7.88 -10.45
C PRO A 88 -0.19 7.07 -9.96
N CYS A 89 -1.41 7.56 -10.17
CA CYS A 89 -2.62 6.88 -9.71
C CYS A 89 -2.97 5.71 -10.63
N PHE A 90 -3.28 4.55 -10.04
CA PHE A 90 -3.74 3.36 -10.77
C PHE A 90 -5.24 3.35 -11.06
N LEU A 91 -6.02 4.24 -10.42
CA LEU A 91 -7.47 4.37 -10.59
C LEU A 91 -7.85 5.48 -11.57
N CYS A 92 -7.11 6.59 -11.58
CA CYS A 92 -7.41 7.75 -12.40
C CYS A 92 -6.15 8.32 -13.06
N LEU A 93 -6.36 9.21 -14.03
CA LEU A 93 -5.34 9.96 -14.74
C LEU A 93 -5.04 11.26 -14.00
N TRP A 94 -4.81 11.18 -12.69
CA TRP A 94 -4.35 12.32 -11.90
C TRP A 94 -2.97 12.74 -12.39
N ASP A 95 -2.86 13.99 -12.83
CA ASP A 95 -1.59 14.59 -13.24
C ASP A 95 -0.90 15.18 -12.01
N SER A 96 0.17 14.53 -11.57
CA SER A 96 0.96 14.95 -10.41
C SER A 96 1.71 16.26 -10.62
N ARG A 97 1.80 16.75 -11.86
CA ARG A 97 2.49 18.00 -12.24
C ARG A 97 1.54 19.16 -12.49
N ALA A 98 0.23 18.94 -12.34
CA ALA A 98 -0.78 19.98 -12.53
C ALA A 98 -0.91 20.86 -11.28
N ASP A 99 0.19 21.54 -10.93
CA ASP A 99 0.33 22.31 -9.68
C ASP A 99 -0.70 23.44 -9.56
N GLU A 100 -1.05 24.07 -10.68
CA GLU A 100 -2.04 25.17 -10.75
C GLU A 100 -3.43 24.75 -10.31
N VAL A 101 -3.83 23.51 -10.60
CA VAL A 101 -5.18 22.99 -10.31
C VAL A 101 -5.18 21.92 -9.21
N HIS A 102 -4.05 21.73 -8.52
CA HIS A 102 -3.81 20.63 -7.59
C HIS A 102 -4.87 20.54 -6.49
N TRP A 103 -5.27 21.69 -5.94
CA TRP A 103 -6.20 21.79 -4.82
C TRP A 103 -7.66 22.01 -5.23
N GLU A 104 -7.88 22.42 -6.48
CA GLU A 104 -9.21 22.73 -7.01
C GLU A 104 -9.84 21.51 -7.71
N LYS A 105 -9.04 20.79 -8.50
CA LYS A 105 -9.50 19.67 -9.30
C LYS A 105 -9.55 18.39 -8.48
N LYS A 106 -10.75 18.07 -8.02
CA LYS A 106 -11.04 16.83 -7.27
C LYS A 106 -11.26 15.62 -8.18
N ASN A 107 -11.91 15.83 -9.33
CA ASN A 107 -12.28 14.74 -10.24
C ASN A 107 -11.31 14.66 -11.42
N TRP A 108 -10.63 13.53 -11.53
CA TRP A 108 -9.72 13.22 -12.63
C TRP A 108 -10.31 12.10 -13.50
N PRO A 109 -10.03 12.09 -14.82
CA PRO A 109 -10.54 11.04 -15.71
C PRO A 109 -10.16 9.65 -15.19
N VAL A 110 -11.10 8.72 -15.24
CA VAL A 110 -10.85 7.34 -14.80
C VAL A 110 -9.82 6.68 -15.73
N ARG A 111 -8.89 5.92 -15.15
CA ARG A 111 -7.95 5.11 -15.93
C ARG A 111 -8.70 3.87 -16.44
N GLN A 112 -9.21 3.95 -17.67
CA GLN A 112 -10.02 2.87 -18.25
C GLN A 112 -9.18 1.63 -18.59
N LYS A 113 -8.05 1.82 -19.29
CA LYS A 113 -7.15 0.75 -19.74
C LYS A 113 -5.76 0.85 -19.12
N ILE A 114 -5.12 -0.31 -18.95
CA ILE A 114 -3.71 -0.45 -18.56
C ILE A 114 -2.97 -0.96 -19.80
N ALA A 115 -2.61 -0.03 -20.70
CA ALA A 115 -1.92 -0.33 -21.94
C ALA A 115 -0.43 0.05 -21.83
N VAL A 116 0.46 -0.89 -22.18
CA VAL A 116 1.91 -0.68 -22.12
C VAL A 116 2.33 0.47 -23.04
N GLY A 117 3.20 1.35 -22.55
CA GLY A 117 3.67 2.54 -23.27
C GLY A 117 2.80 3.78 -23.07
N GLU A 118 1.61 3.64 -22.48
CA GLU A 118 0.71 4.76 -22.23
C GLU A 118 0.66 5.15 -20.75
N LYS A 119 0.54 6.45 -20.45
CA LYS A 119 0.17 6.98 -19.12
C LYS A 119 0.93 6.33 -17.95
N ASN A 120 2.25 6.21 -18.10
CA ASN A 120 3.20 5.63 -17.14
C ASN A 120 3.04 4.12 -16.89
N ILE A 121 2.45 3.36 -17.81
CA ILE A 121 2.50 1.90 -17.82
C ILE A 121 3.71 1.47 -18.65
N ILE A 122 4.63 0.71 -18.06
CA ILE A 122 5.88 0.27 -18.71
C ILE A 122 5.98 -1.24 -18.85
N ASN A 123 5.14 -1.99 -18.15
CA ASN A 123 5.06 -3.44 -18.24
C ASN A 123 3.60 -3.89 -18.34
N GLU A 124 3.40 -5.12 -18.78
CA GLU A 124 2.09 -5.79 -18.72
C GLU A 124 1.60 -5.94 -17.27
N GLN A 125 0.29 -5.98 -17.09
CA GLN A 125 -0.28 -6.27 -15.77
C GLN A 125 -0.04 -7.75 -15.41
N LEU A 126 0.36 -8.00 -14.17
CA LEU A 126 0.53 -9.34 -13.60
C LEU A 126 -0.74 -9.84 -12.89
N VAL A 127 -1.55 -8.92 -12.39
CA VAL A 127 -2.80 -9.21 -11.68
C VAL A 127 -3.88 -8.26 -12.18
N ILE A 128 -5.09 -8.78 -12.38
CA ILE A 128 -6.25 -7.98 -12.76
C ILE A 128 -6.54 -6.97 -11.65
N ARG A 129 -6.73 -5.69 -12.01
CA ARG A 129 -6.95 -4.58 -11.06
C ARG A 129 -8.04 -4.88 -10.03
N ASP A 130 -9.13 -5.53 -10.43
CA ASP A 130 -10.28 -5.82 -9.56
C ASP A 130 -10.00 -6.93 -8.53
N ARG A 131 -8.87 -7.65 -8.67
CA ARG A 131 -8.38 -8.63 -7.70
C ARG A 131 -7.36 -8.02 -6.73
N ILE A 132 -7.14 -6.71 -6.74
CA ILE A 132 -6.20 -6.04 -5.83
C ILE A 132 -6.95 -5.28 -4.74
N ILE A 133 -6.57 -5.51 -3.49
CA ILE A 133 -7.02 -4.75 -2.33
C ILE A 133 -5.84 -4.00 -1.73
N LEU A 134 -5.99 -2.68 -1.62
CA LEU A 134 -5.10 -1.86 -0.81
C LEU A 134 -5.52 -1.92 0.65
N LEU A 135 -4.58 -2.23 1.53
CA LEU A 135 -4.85 -2.22 2.96
C LEU A 135 -5.02 -0.77 3.47
N PRO A 136 -6.15 -0.43 4.12
CA PRO A 136 -6.42 0.94 4.61
C PRO A 136 -5.37 1.47 5.58
N LEU A 137 -4.63 0.58 6.26
CA LEU A 137 -3.59 0.97 7.19
C LEU A 137 -2.48 1.79 6.52
N HIS A 138 -1.99 1.38 5.34
CA HIS A 138 -0.91 2.11 4.66
C HIS A 138 -1.34 3.52 4.23
N ILE A 139 -2.62 3.68 3.85
CA ILE A 139 -3.19 4.99 3.52
C ILE A 139 -3.22 5.88 4.77
N LYS A 140 -3.74 5.37 5.89
CA LYS A 140 -3.80 6.11 7.16
C LYS A 140 -2.42 6.51 7.66
N LEU A 141 -1.44 5.61 7.58
CA LEU A 141 -0.04 5.90 7.94
C LEU A 141 0.54 7.00 7.05
N GLY A 142 0.31 6.93 5.74
CA GLY A 142 0.77 7.94 4.79
C GLY A 142 0.14 9.32 5.03
N LEU A 143 -1.17 9.37 5.25
CA LEU A 143 -1.89 10.62 5.55
C LEU A 143 -1.42 11.24 6.86
N MET A 144 -1.33 10.46 7.94
CA MET A 144 -0.84 10.94 9.22
C MET A 144 0.57 11.52 9.10
N LYS A 145 1.43 10.86 8.33
CA LYS A 145 2.78 11.32 8.07
C LYS A 145 2.79 12.70 7.40
N GLN A 146 1.96 12.90 6.38
CA GLN A 146 1.90 14.18 5.66
C GLN A 146 1.27 15.28 6.52
N PHE A 147 0.20 14.96 7.24
CA PHE A 147 -0.46 15.87 8.17
C PHE A 147 0.54 16.40 9.21
N VAL A 148 1.24 15.52 9.92
CA VAL A 148 2.20 15.96 10.95
C VAL A 148 3.39 16.69 10.34
N LYS A 149 3.83 16.34 9.13
CA LYS A 149 4.87 17.09 8.42
C LYS A 149 4.45 18.51 8.08
N ALA A 150 3.18 18.73 7.73
CA ALA A 150 2.64 20.04 7.41
C ALA A 150 2.40 20.94 8.64
N LEU A 151 2.30 20.37 9.85
CA LEU A 151 2.12 21.15 11.08
C LEU A 151 3.30 22.11 11.35
N ASN A 152 3.00 23.29 11.89
CA ASN A 152 4.02 24.17 12.46
C ASN A 152 4.69 23.47 13.65
N LYS A 153 6.02 23.28 13.58
CA LYS A 153 6.79 22.53 14.60
C LYS A 153 6.91 23.26 15.93
N ASP A 154 6.70 24.57 15.93
CA ASP A 154 6.67 25.40 17.14
C ASP A 154 5.23 25.75 17.55
N GLY A 155 4.24 25.26 16.79
CA GLY A 155 2.83 25.51 17.02
C GLY A 155 2.23 24.67 18.16
N THR A 156 1.13 25.16 18.72
CA THR A 156 0.40 24.50 19.82
C THR A 156 -0.02 23.07 19.48
N CYS A 157 -0.48 22.82 18.25
CA CYS A 157 -0.88 21.49 17.79
C CYS A 157 0.28 20.48 17.82
N PHE A 158 1.48 20.85 17.35
CA PHE A 158 2.64 19.96 17.39
C PHE A 158 3.13 19.74 18.83
N ASN A 159 3.10 20.79 19.66
CA ASN A 159 3.43 20.69 21.08
C ASN A 159 2.45 19.77 21.82
N TYR A 160 1.17 19.81 21.48
CA TYR A 160 0.17 18.88 22.00
C TYR A 160 0.51 17.44 21.65
N LEU A 161 0.84 17.14 20.38
CA LEU A 161 1.29 15.82 19.96
C LEU A 161 2.51 15.34 20.76
N CYS A 162 3.49 16.20 21.01
CA CYS A 162 4.64 15.89 21.86
C CYS A 162 4.21 15.55 23.29
N SER A 163 3.23 16.26 23.85
CA SER A 163 2.73 16.00 25.21
C SER A 163 1.91 14.71 25.33
N VAL A 164 1.14 14.33 24.30
CA VAL A 164 0.34 13.09 24.28
C VAL A 164 1.23 11.86 24.07
N TYR A 165 2.25 12.00 23.22
CA TYR A 165 3.14 10.91 22.83
C TYR A 165 4.56 11.06 23.39
N ARG A 166 4.68 11.26 24.71
CA ARG A 166 5.97 11.42 25.41
C ARG A 166 6.96 10.25 25.21
N GLY A 167 6.46 9.07 24.84
CA GLY A 167 7.28 7.89 24.54
C GLY A 167 7.86 7.86 23.13
N LEU A 168 7.48 8.79 22.24
CA LEU A 168 8.05 8.91 20.90
C LEU A 168 9.19 9.94 20.92
N SER A 169 10.25 9.65 20.15
CA SER A 169 11.33 10.62 19.97
C SER A 169 10.85 11.82 19.14
N SER A 170 11.52 12.96 19.33
CA SER A 170 11.23 14.19 18.57
C SER A 170 11.33 13.96 17.06
N GLU A 171 12.31 13.16 16.62
CA GLU A 171 12.53 12.84 15.21
C GLU A 171 11.37 12.01 14.64
N LYS A 172 10.86 11.02 15.39
CA LYS A 172 9.70 10.23 14.97
C LYS A 172 8.46 11.10 14.83
N LEU A 173 8.22 11.99 15.80
CA LEU A 173 7.12 12.93 15.77
C LEU A 173 7.23 13.90 14.59
N LYS A 174 8.38 14.57 14.42
CA LYS A 174 8.63 15.47 13.28
C LYS A 174 8.51 14.77 11.93
N ALA A 175 8.93 13.51 11.85
CA ALA A 175 8.81 12.70 10.66
C ALA A 175 7.41 12.14 10.42
N GLY A 176 6.47 12.31 11.36
CA GLY A 176 5.11 11.81 11.28
C GLY A 176 5.01 10.28 11.36
N ILE A 177 5.91 9.64 12.11
CA ILE A 177 5.97 8.18 12.25
C ILE A 177 5.13 7.75 13.45
N PHE A 178 3.94 7.21 13.14
CA PHE A 178 3.00 6.67 14.11
C PHE A 178 2.63 5.24 13.74
N ASP A 179 2.22 4.44 14.72
CA ASP A 179 1.57 3.15 14.47
C ASP A 179 0.04 3.28 14.41
N GLY A 180 -0.63 2.19 14.00
CA GLY A 180 -2.09 2.21 13.86
C GLY A 180 -2.85 2.41 15.18
N SER A 181 -2.28 2.03 16.33
CA SER A 181 -2.90 2.24 17.63
C SER A 181 -2.82 3.70 18.07
N GLN A 182 -1.68 4.34 17.85
CA GLN A 182 -1.46 5.77 18.12
C GLN A 182 -2.38 6.63 17.26
N ILE A 183 -2.48 6.35 15.95
CA ILE A 183 -3.40 7.08 15.07
C ILE A 183 -4.85 6.95 15.56
N ARG A 184 -5.28 5.74 15.97
CA ARG A 184 -6.63 5.54 16.50
C ARG A 184 -6.87 6.28 17.81
N LYS A 185 -5.86 6.39 18.68
CA LYS A 185 -5.94 7.17 19.91
C LYS A 185 -6.13 8.65 19.58
N LEU A 186 -5.31 9.20 18.70
CA LEU A 186 -5.39 10.60 18.30
C LEU A 186 -6.73 10.98 17.67
N ILE A 187 -7.26 10.13 16.77
CA ILE A 187 -8.55 10.41 16.11
C ILE A 187 -9.71 10.44 17.10
N LYS A 188 -9.60 9.75 18.24
CA LYS A 188 -10.61 9.73 19.30
C LYS A 188 -10.38 10.79 20.37
N ASP A 189 -9.31 11.56 20.24
CA ASP A 189 -8.92 12.56 21.22
C ASP A 189 -9.69 13.86 20.96
N GLU A 190 -10.67 14.15 21.81
CA GLU A 190 -11.53 15.33 21.67
C GLU A 190 -10.76 16.64 21.84
N GLU A 191 -9.64 16.63 22.57
CA GLU A 191 -8.78 17.82 22.73
C GLU A 191 -7.93 18.09 21.48
N PHE A 192 -7.76 17.09 20.60
CA PHE A 192 -7.02 17.25 19.34
C PHE A 192 -7.90 17.68 18.16
N ALA A 193 -9.21 17.40 18.23
CA ALA A 193 -10.19 17.65 17.17
C ALA A 193 -10.57 19.13 17.08
#